data_AF-A0ABD0QES0-F1
#
_entry.id   AF-A0ABD0QES0-F1
#
_cell.length_a   1.000
_cell.length_b   1.000
_cell.length_c   1.000
_cell.angle_alpha   90.00
_cell.angle_beta   90.00
_cell.angle_gamma   90.00
#
_symmetry.space_group_name_H-M   'P 1'
#
loop_
_entity.id
_entity.type
_entity.pdbx_description
1 polymer ?
#
loop_
_entity_poly.entity_id
_entity_poly.type
_entity_poly.pdbx_seq_one_letter_code
_entity_poly.pdbx_strand_id
1 'polypeptide(L)'
;EENLQTVLINPNIASVQTNEVGTKQADSVYFLPVTPEFVTEVIKVERPDGILLSMGGQTALNCGVELFQSGILQKHGVQVLGTPVESIMATEDRQLFSDKLMEISEKIAPSIAVKT
;
A
#
# COMPACT_ATOMS: atom_id res chain seq x y z
N GLU A 1 -16.43 -9.01 -10.52
CA GLU A 1 -17.66 -8.19 -10.35
C GLU A 1 -17.54 -6.86 -11.10
N GLU A 2 -16.41 -6.15 -11.02
CA GLU A 2 -16.24 -4.83 -11.66
C GLU A 2 -15.48 -4.81 -13.01
N ASN A 3 -15.26 -5.97 -13.65
CA ASN A 3 -14.53 -6.10 -14.93
C ASN A 3 -13.13 -5.43 -14.94
N LEU A 4 -12.42 -5.48 -13.81
CA LEU A 4 -11.03 -5.02 -13.69
C LEU A 4 -10.08 -6.21 -13.80
N GLN A 5 -8.95 -6.00 -14.45
CA GLN A 5 -7.82 -6.92 -14.35
C GLN A 5 -7.06 -6.68 -13.04
N THR A 6 -6.68 -7.76 -12.40
CA THR A 6 -6.12 -7.76 -11.04
C THR A 6 -4.82 -8.53 -10.99
N VAL A 7 -3.80 -7.87 -10.43
CA VAL A 7 -2.48 -8.46 -10.16
C VAL A 7 -2.27 -8.51 -8.66
N LEU A 8 -1.94 -9.68 -8.14
CA LEU A 8 -1.61 -9.89 -6.73
C LEU A 8 -0.12 -10.19 -6.55
N ILE A 9 0.54 -9.49 -5.62
CA ILE A 9 1.88 -9.83 -5.16
C ILE A 9 1.77 -10.32 -3.71
N ASN A 10 2.02 -11.61 -3.47
CA ASN A 10 1.98 -12.18 -2.13
C ASN A 10 2.91 -13.41 -2.05
N PRO A 11 4.00 -13.37 -1.26
CA PRO A 11 4.93 -14.49 -1.15
C PRO A 11 4.38 -15.66 -0.33
N ASN A 12 3.26 -15.48 0.40
CA ASN A 12 2.67 -16.53 1.22
C ASN A 12 1.83 -17.50 0.37
N ILE A 13 2.46 -18.57 -0.11
CA ILE A 13 1.82 -19.63 -0.90
C ILE A 13 0.67 -20.36 -0.18
N ALA A 14 0.63 -20.31 1.15
CA ALA A 14 -0.45 -20.92 1.92
C ALA A 14 -1.72 -20.05 1.99
N SER A 15 -1.71 -18.85 1.40
CA SER A 15 -2.85 -17.94 1.44
C SER A 15 -3.94 -18.35 0.44
N VAL A 16 -5.21 -18.23 0.83
CA VAL A 16 -6.33 -18.49 -0.10
C VAL A 16 -6.36 -17.48 -1.27
N GLN A 17 -5.80 -16.29 -1.07
CA GLN A 17 -5.70 -15.22 -2.07
C GLN A 17 -4.80 -15.60 -3.24
N THR A 18 -3.87 -16.54 -3.05
CA THR A 18 -2.90 -16.95 -4.07
C THR A 18 -3.31 -18.20 -4.85
N ASN A 19 -4.56 -18.67 -4.70
CA ASN A 19 -5.05 -19.80 -5.48
C ASN A 19 -5.41 -19.35 -6.91
N GLU A 20 -5.27 -20.27 -7.87
CA GLU A 20 -5.56 -19.99 -9.29
C GLU A 20 -7.06 -19.95 -9.61
N VAL A 21 -7.86 -20.80 -8.96
CA VAL A 21 -9.27 -21.00 -9.32
C VAL A 21 -10.22 -20.41 -8.28
N GLY A 22 -11.18 -19.60 -8.76
CA GLY A 22 -12.29 -19.09 -7.96
C GLY A 22 -12.71 -17.68 -8.38
N THR A 23 -13.92 -17.25 -7.99
CA THR A 23 -14.46 -15.92 -8.34
C THR A 23 -13.78 -14.74 -7.64
N LYS A 24 -12.91 -15.03 -6.66
CA LYS A 24 -12.19 -14.03 -5.84
C LYS A 24 -10.68 -14.00 -6.12
N GLN A 25 -10.23 -14.72 -7.15
CA GLN A 25 -8.81 -14.83 -7.45
C GLN A 25 -8.35 -13.77 -8.43
N ALA A 26 -7.09 -13.40 -8.30
CA ALA A 26 -6.46 -12.44 -9.19
C ALA A 26 -6.20 -13.07 -10.56
N ASP A 27 -6.21 -12.26 -11.62
CA ASP A 27 -5.87 -12.71 -12.97
C ASP A 27 -4.40 -13.09 -13.11
N SER A 28 -3.53 -12.49 -12.29
CA SER A 28 -2.11 -12.81 -12.21
C SER A 28 -1.59 -12.76 -10.77
N VAL A 29 -0.78 -13.73 -10.39
CA VAL A 29 -0.23 -13.88 -9.03
C VAL A 29 1.29 -13.98 -9.09
N TYR A 30 1.97 -13.10 -8.35
CA TYR A 30 3.42 -13.08 -8.19
C TYR A 30 3.80 -13.50 -6.77
N PHE A 31 4.50 -14.63 -6.67
CA PHE A 31 5.11 -15.10 -5.42
C PHE A 31 6.47 -14.43 -5.18
N LEU A 32 6.46 -13.10 -5.05
CA LEU A 32 7.65 -12.27 -4.86
C LEU A 32 7.61 -11.55 -3.50
N PRO A 33 8.78 -11.17 -2.94
CA PRO A 33 8.81 -10.30 -1.76
C PRO A 33 8.09 -8.98 -2.01
N VAL A 34 7.34 -8.51 -1.02
CA VAL A 34 6.66 -7.20 -1.08
C VAL A 34 7.65 -6.11 -0.68
N THR A 35 8.61 -5.85 -1.56
CA THR A 35 9.61 -4.77 -1.42
C THR A 35 9.55 -3.82 -2.62
N PRO A 36 10.01 -2.58 -2.48
CA PRO A 36 9.95 -1.60 -3.58
C PRO A 36 10.62 -2.09 -4.85
N GLU A 37 11.75 -2.81 -4.74
CA GLU A 37 12.48 -3.37 -5.88
C GLU A 37 11.61 -4.34 -6.68
N PHE A 38 11.09 -5.39 -6.06
CA PHE A 38 10.29 -6.41 -6.74
C PHE A 38 8.94 -5.85 -7.23
N VAL A 39 8.29 -5.00 -6.43
CA VAL A 39 7.03 -4.37 -6.84
C VAL A 39 7.26 -3.44 -8.04
N THR A 40 8.40 -2.75 -8.12
CA THR A 40 8.76 -1.93 -9.28
C THR A 40 8.93 -2.77 -10.54
N GLU A 41 9.54 -3.95 -10.46
CA GLU A 41 9.66 -4.85 -11.60
C GLU A 41 8.29 -5.35 -12.07
N VAL A 42 7.39 -5.70 -11.14
CA VAL A 42 6.01 -6.07 -11.50
C VAL A 42 5.28 -4.90 -12.17
N ILE A 43 5.40 -3.67 -11.64
CA ILE A 43 4.80 -2.46 -12.26
C ILE A 43 5.32 -2.25 -13.69
N LYS A 44 6.60 -2.52 -13.96
CA LYS A 44 7.18 -2.37 -15.31
C LYS A 44 6.61 -3.37 -16.31
N VAL A 45 6.34 -4.60 -15.86
CA VAL A 45 5.81 -5.69 -16.68
C VAL A 45 4.31 -5.53 -16.89
N GLU A 46 3.56 -5.38 -15.80
CA GLU A 46 2.08 -5.38 -15.80
C GLU A 46 1.49 -4.03 -16.17
N ARG A 47 2.23 -2.92 -16.00
CA ARG A 47 1.77 -1.55 -16.28
C ARG A 47 0.39 -1.24 -15.70
N PRO A 48 0.16 -1.45 -14.38
CA PRO A 48 -1.15 -1.24 -13.78
C PRO A 48 -1.51 0.25 -13.74
N ASP A 49 -2.77 0.57 -13.95
CA ASP A 49 -3.27 1.95 -13.81
C ASP A 49 -3.38 2.38 -12.34
N GLY A 50 -3.55 1.42 -11.43
CA GLY A 50 -3.70 1.71 -10.01
C GLY A 50 -3.23 0.59 -9.08
N ILE A 51 -3.03 0.95 -7.81
CA ILE A 51 -2.51 0.08 -6.76
C ILE A 51 -3.32 0.25 -5.46
N LEU A 52 -3.65 -0.88 -4.81
CA LEU A 52 -4.30 -0.93 -3.51
C LEU A 52 -3.29 -1.32 -2.42
N LEU A 53 -3.07 -0.43 -1.45
CA LEU A 53 -2.07 -0.62 -0.39
C LEU A 53 -2.66 -1.09 0.94
N SER A 54 -3.96 -0.86 1.16
CA SER A 54 -4.63 -1.05 2.45
C SER A 54 -4.96 -2.50 2.81
N MET A 55 -4.73 -3.45 1.90
CA MET A 55 -5.16 -4.84 2.05
C MET A 55 -4.03 -5.81 2.46
N GLY A 56 -2.79 -5.33 2.59
CA GLY A 56 -1.61 -6.15 2.89
C GLY A 56 -0.93 -5.85 4.22
N GLY A 57 -1.63 -5.19 5.15
CA GLY A 57 -1.09 -4.79 6.46
C GLY A 57 0.11 -3.84 6.34
N GLN A 58 0.95 -3.80 7.38
CA GLN A 58 2.09 -2.88 7.44
C GLN A 58 3.10 -3.08 6.31
N THR A 59 3.29 -4.33 5.88
CA THR A 59 4.24 -4.65 4.80
C THR A 59 3.86 -3.94 3.50
N ALA A 60 2.57 -3.99 3.11
CA ALA A 60 2.10 -3.32 1.91
C ALA A 60 2.07 -1.80 2.08
N LEU A 61 1.66 -1.30 3.25
CA LEU A 61 1.64 0.14 3.54
C LEU A 61 3.04 0.75 3.44
N ASN A 62 4.04 0.16 4.12
CA ASN A 62 5.42 0.66 4.10
C ASN A 62 6.00 0.63 2.68
N CYS A 63 5.84 -0.48 1.96
CA CYS A 63 6.31 -0.61 0.59
C CYS A 63 5.64 0.44 -0.32
N GLY A 64 4.33 0.62 -0.20
CA GLY A 64 3.57 1.60 -0.98
C GLY A 64 3.97 3.05 -0.69
N VAL A 65 4.20 3.40 0.58
CA VAL A 65 4.71 4.71 0.99
C VAL A 65 6.10 4.95 0.40
N GLU A 66 7.00 3.96 0.42
CA GLU A 66 8.33 4.09 -0.16
C GLU A 66 8.30 4.25 -1.69
N LEU A 67 7.46 3.48 -2.39
CA LEU A 67 7.24 3.63 -3.84
C LEU A 67 6.68 5.01 -4.21
N PHE A 68 5.82 5.57 -3.35
CA PHE A 68 5.28 6.92 -3.51
C PHE A 68 6.36 7.98 -3.28
N GLN A 69 7.08 7.91 -2.16
CA GLN A 69 8.13 8.88 -1.80
C GLN A 69 9.31 8.88 -2.77
N SER A 70 9.66 7.71 -3.31
CA SER A 70 10.70 7.57 -4.35
C SER A 70 10.24 8.03 -5.74
N GLY A 71 8.97 8.41 -5.90
CA GLY A 71 8.41 8.87 -7.17
C GLY A 71 8.18 7.78 -8.20
N ILE A 72 8.32 6.50 -7.83
CA ILE A 72 8.15 5.36 -8.73
C ILE A 72 6.72 5.27 -9.23
N LEU A 73 5.73 5.43 -8.33
CA LEU A 73 4.32 5.41 -8.72
C LEU A 73 4.01 6.50 -9.75
N GLN A 74 4.48 7.73 -9.52
CA GLN A 74 4.32 8.85 -10.45
C GLN A 74 5.00 8.58 -11.80
N LYS A 75 6.25 8.10 -11.77
CA LYS A 75 7.04 7.78 -12.97
C LYS A 75 6.34 6.77 -13.88
N HIS A 76 5.62 5.82 -13.29
CA HIS A 76 4.91 4.76 -14.01
C HIS A 76 3.42 5.05 -14.22
N GLY A 77 2.92 6.20 -13.76
CA GLY A 77 1.51 6.58 -13.91
C GLY A 77 0.54 5.74 -13.05
N VAL A 78 1.03 5.13 -11.96
CA VAL A 78 0.23 4.25 -11.09
C VAL A 78 -0.46 5.08 -10.02
N GLN A 79 -1.80 5.08 -10.02
CA GLN A 79 -2.58 5.78 -9.01
C GLN A 79 -2.79 4.94 -7.76
N VAL A 80 -2.61 5.52 -6.57
CA VAL A 80 -3.04 4.87 -5.33
C VAL A 80 -4.57 4.93 -5.22
N LEU A 81 -5.18 3.76 -5.13
CA LEU A 81 -6.63 3.59 -5.00
C LEU A 81 -7.03 3.47 -3.53
N GLY A 82 -8.17 4.05 -3.17
CA GLY A 82 -8.66 4.09 -1.80
C GLY A 82 -8.05 5.25 -1.00
N THR A 83 -7.49 4.95 0.17
CA THR A 83 -6.92 5.96 1.07
C THR A 83 -5.65 6.57 0.47
N PRO A 84 -5.56 7.91 0.32
CA PRO A 84 -4.35 8.58 -0.16
C PRO A 84 -3.12 8.27 0.69
N VAL A 85 -1.94 8.27 0.07
CA VAL A 85 -0.67 7.98 0.78
C VAL A 85 -0.39 9.01 1.87
N GLU A 86 -0.76 10.27 1.65
CA GLU A 86 -0.67 11.35 2.61
C GLU A 86 -1.50 11.06 3.86
N SER A 87 -2.69 10.49 3.69
CA SER A 87 -3.54 10.08 4.82
C SER A 87 -2.94 8.88 5.55
N ILE A 88 -2.36 7.91 4.83
CA ILE A 88 -1.64 6.77 5.43
C ILE A 88 -0.47 7.29 6.29
N MET A 89 0.37 8.17 5.74
CA MET A 89 1.50 8.77 6.46
C MET A 89 1.03 9.56 7.69
N ALA A 90 -0.08 10.30 7.57
CA ALA A 90 -0.65 11.06 8.67
C ALA A 90 -1.18 10.18 9.81
N THR A 91 -1.56 8.94 9.55
CA THR A 91 -2.02 8.00 10.58
C THR A 91 -0.89 7.15 11.17
N GLU A 92 0.17 6.91 10.41
CA GLU A 92 1.30 6.06 10.83
C GLU A 92 2.38 6.83 11.60
N ASP A 93 2.60 8.11 11.28
CA ASP A 93 3.50 8.97 12.04
C ASP A 93 2.78 9.53 13.28
N ARG A 94 3.25 9.16 14.48
CA ARG A 94 2.60 9.54 15.75
C ARG A 94 2.61 11.05 16.02
N GLN A 95 3.63 11.77 15.55
CA GLN A 95 3.68 13.22 15.68
C GLN A 95 2.64 13.84 14.75
N LEU A 96 2.65 13.45 13.47
CA LEU A 96 1.73 13.96 12.48
C LEU A 96 0.26 13.63 12.82
N PHE A 97 0.01 12.44 13.37
CA PHE A 97 -1.31 12.05 13.86
C PHE A 97 -1.78 12.97 15.00
N SER A 98 -0.91 13.24 15.97
CA SER A 98 -1.21 14.15 17.08
C SER A 98 -1.47 15.57 16.59
N ASP A 99 -0.67 16.05 15.64
CA ASP A 99 -0.83 17.37 15.00
C ASP A 99 -2.19 17.47 14.29
N LYS A 100 -2.59 16.43 13.56
CA LYS A 100 -3.89 16.37 12.85
C LYS A 100 -5.09 16.37 13.81
N LEU A 101 -4.98 15.73 14.96
CA LEU A 101 -6.04 15.77 15.98
C LEU A 101 -6.11 17.15 16.66
N MET A 102 -4.97 17.79 16.89
CA MET A 102 -4.91 19.15 17.45
C MET A 102 -5.52 20.19 16.49
N GLU A 103 -5.33 20.05 15.17
CA GLU A 103 -5.95 20.91 14.14
C GLU A 103 -7.48 20.97 14.27
N ILE A 104 -8.12 19.86 14.70
CA ILE A 104 -9.58 19.75 14.87
C ILE A 104 -10.03 19.85 16.33
N SER A 105 -9.13 20.24 17.25
CA SER A 105 -9.41 20.36 18.69
C SER A 105 -9.86 19.05 19.36
N GLU A 106 -9.41 17.90 18.85
CA GLU A 106 -9.68 16.60 19.47
C GLU A 106 -8.78 16.32 20.68
N LYS A 107 -9.27 15.47 21.58
CA LYS A 107 -8.58 15.17 22.83
C LYS A 107 -7.51 14.10 22.65
N ILE A 108 -6.27 14.44 22.96
CA ILE A 108 -5.15 13.49 23.03
C ILE A 108 -4.53 13.50 24.43
N ALA A 109 -3.97 12.36 24.84
CA ALA A 109 -3.19 12.30 26.08
C ALA A 109 -1.90 13.14 25.94
N PRO A 110 -1.43 13.82 26.99
CA PRO A 110 -0.13 14.51 26.97
C PRO A 110 0.98 13.54 26.56
N SER A 111 1.63 13.83 25.44
CA SER A 111 2.62 12.94 24.84
C SER A 111 3.63 13.74 24.00
N ILE A 112 4.78 13.11 23.72
CA ILE A 112 5.85 13.66 22.88
C ILE A 112 6.36 12.50 22.02
N ALA A 113 6.42 12.70 20.70
CA ALA A 113 7.08 11.75 19.80
C ALA A 113 8.60 11.91 19.92
N VAL A 114 9.32 10.80 20.15
CA VAL A 114 10.78 10.78 20.25
C VAL A 114 11.38 9.96 19.11
N LYS A 115 12.59 10.32 18.68
CA LYS A 115 13.37 9.55 17.70
C LYS A 115 14.46 8.78 18.45
N THR A 116 14.63 7.51 18.09
CA THR A 116 15.75 6.66 18.51
C THR A 116 17.02 7.01 17.77
#